data_AF-A0A938PQW1-F1
#
_entry.id   AF-A0A938PQW1-F1
#
_cell.length_a   1.000
_cell.length_b   1.000
_cell.length_c   1.000
_cell.angle_alpha   90.00
_cell.angle_beta   90.00
_cell.angle_gamma   90.00
#
_symmetry.space_group_name_H-M   'P 1'
#
loop_
_entity.id
_entity.type
_entity.pdbx_description
1 polymer ?
#
loop_
_entity_poly.entity_id
_entity_poly.type
_entity_poly.pdbx_seq_one_letter_code
_entity_poly.pdbx_strand_id
1 'polypeptide(L)'
;MRRFCIRFLAFFFLVTSAPATVAEEVLPLHPKLERLRPFLGMTWRGDLRDPGTKNRRIDVVRYDRTLNGEVVRMLHSMNNGDLGGEMVIRFSDEKDAVEYHYFTSAGFYVQGIMTFRGGRMIAEDQDAEGRPVLRTERWRKGDALVSVTRMYREGEWTRGTEQIYEPAPDEKIRYR
;
A
#
# COMPACT_ATOMS: atom_id res chain seq x y z
N MET A 1 -50.46 40.81 -57.38
CA MET A 1 -49.50 39.68 -57.26
C MET A 1 -48.11 40.23 -56.94
N ARG A 2 -47.59 40.06 -55.72
CA ARG A 2 -46.13 40.10 -55.41
C ARG A 2 -45.83 39.74 -53.94
N ARG A 3 -45.43 38.47 -53.77
CA ARG A 3 -44.36 37.89 -52.93
C ARG A 3 -44.27 38.29 -51.44
N PHE A 4 -44.74 37.38 -50.58
CA PHE A 4 -44.46 37.32 -49.14
C PHE A 4 -43.07 36.67 -48.93
N CYS A 5 -42.12 37.39 -48.32
CA CYS A 5 -40.82 36.84 -47.92
C CYS A 5 -40.95 36.25 -46.51
N ILE A 6 -41.04 34.92 -46.40
CA ILE A 6 -40.93 34.22 -45.12
C ILE A 6 -39.45 34.00 -44.82
N ARG A 7 -38.92 34.70 -43.81
CA ARG A 7 -37.58 34.44 -43.26
C ARG A 7 -37.68 33.27 -42.28
N PHE A 8 -37.10 32.13 -42.65
CA PHE A 8 -36.87 30.99 -41.75
C PHE A 8 -35.76 31.38 -40.75
N LEU A 9 -36.09 31.48 -39.46
CA LEU A 9 -35.12 31.64 -38.38
C LEU A 9 -34.79 30.24 -37.83
N ALA A 10 -33.64 29.68 -38.22
CA ALA A 10 -33.15 28.42 -37.68
C ALA A 10 -32.61 28.64 -36.26
N PHE A 11 -33.25 28.03 -35.26
CA PHE A 11 -32.81 28.07 -33.87
C PHE A 11 -31.79 26.95 -33.64
N PHE A 12 -30.50 27.31 -33.61
CA PHE A 12 -29.40 26.37 -33.38
C PHE A 12 -29.30 26.13 -31.86
N PHE A 13 -29.81 24.99 -31.37
CA PHE A 13 -29.65 24.58 -29.97
C PHE A 13 -28.22 24.09 -29.75
N LEU A 14 -27.38 24.96 -29.18
CA LEU A 14 -26.00 24.62 -28.80
C LEU A 14 -26.05 23.78 -27.51
N VAL A 15 -25.94 22.46 -27.63
CA VAL A 15 -25.81 21.55 -26.47
C VAL A 15 -24.38 21.68 -25.96
N THR A 16 -24.18 22.47 -24.92
CA THR A 16 -22.91 22.54 -24.18
C THR A 16 -22.77 21.31 -23.30
N SER A 17 -22.00 20.31 -23.73
CA SER A 17 -21.61 19.19 -22.88
C SER A 17 -20.59 19.68 -21.86
N ALA A 18 -21.03 19.94 -20.62
CA ALA A 18 -20.10 20.16 -19.53
C ALA A 18 -19.33 18.86 -19.24
N PRO A 19 -17.99 18.91 -19.08
CA PRO A 19 -17.24 17.73 -18.68
C PRO A 19 -17.67 17.31 -17.27
N ALA A 20 -18.28 16.13 -17.14
CA ALA A 20 -18.55 15.53 -15.86
C ALA A 20 -17.22 15.09 -15.24
N THR A 21 -16.78 15.80 -14.20
CA THR A 21 -15.74 15.29 -13.30
C THR A 21 -16.31 14.07 -12.58
N VAL A 22 -15.89 12.87 -13.00
CA VAL A 22 -16.15 11.63 -12.26
C VAL A 22 -15.37 11.76 -10.94
N ALA A 23 -16.09 12.01 -9.85
CA ALA A 23 -15.51 11.87 -8.52
C ALA A 23 -15.13 10.39 -8.35
N GLU A 24 -13.86 10.14 -8.03
CA GLU A 24 -13.40 8.79 -7.73
C GLU A 24 -14.18 8.27 -6.52
N GLU A 25 -14.92 7.18 -6.71
CA GLU A 25 -15.74 6.59 -5.65
C GLU A 25 -14.81 6.04 -4.56
N VAL A 26 -14.80 6.70 -3.40
CA VAL A 26 -14.01 6.24 -2.25
C VAL A 26 -14.63 4.97 -1.71
N LEU A 27 -14.05 3.82 -2.07
CA LEU A 27 -14.54 2.53 -1.61
C LEU A 27 -14.46 2.41 -0.07
N PRO A 28 -15.48 1.83 0.59
CA PRO A 28 -15.50 1.64 2.04
C PRO A 28 -14.34 0.78 2.54
N LEU A 29 -13.80 1.10 3.71
CA LEU A 29 -12.81 0.29 4.43
C LEU A 29 -13.32 0.12 5.87
N HIS A 30 -12.99 -0.99 6.51
CA HIS A 30 -13.34 -1.21 7.90
C HIS A 30 -12.85 -0.03 8.76
N PRO A 31 -13.66 0.54 9.68
CA PRO A 31 -13.31 1.76 10.41
C PRO A 31 -11.97 1.68 11.16
N LYS A 32 -11.65 0.51 11.74
CA LYS A 32 -10.39 0.28 12.44
C LYS A 32 -9.15 0.19 11.52
N LEU A 33 -9.36 0.10 10.20
CA LEU A 33 -8.31 0.05 9.19
C LEU A 33 -8.12 1.38 8.46
N GLU A 34 -8.94 2.40 8.72
CA GLU A 34 -8.91 3.70 8.03
C GLU A 34 -7.55 4.40 8.03
N ARG A 35 -6.71 4.15 9.04
CA ARG A 35 -5.34 4.67 9.10
C ARG A 35 -4.45 4.14 7.95
N LEU A 36 -4.84 3.05 7.29
CA LEU A 36 -4.14 2.48 6.12
C LEU A 36 -4.63 3.07 4.79
N ARG A 37 -5.72 3.83 4.77
CA ARG A 37 -6.27 4.43 3.54
C ARG A 37 -5.23 5.20 2.70
N PRO A 38 -4.29 5.98 3.30
CA PRO A 38 -3.28 6.70 2.53
C PRO A 38 -2.30 5.82 1.74
N PHE A 39 -2.30 4.51 1.96
CA PHE A 39 -1.42 3.55 1.29
C PHE A 39 -2.13 2.73 0.20
N LEU A 40 -3.46 2.65 0.23
CA LEU A 40 -4.22 1.74 -0.63
C LEU A 40 -4.10 2.08 -2.12
N GLY A 41 -3.99 1.06 -2.95
CA GLY A 41 -3.86 1.17 -4.40
C GLY A 41 -2.47 1.56 -4.88
N MET A 42 -1.56 1.93 -3.97
CA MET A 42 -0.23 2.42 -4.29
C MET A 42 0.79 1.28 -4.39
N THR A 43 1.76 1.48 -5.26
CA THR A 43 2.90 0.59 -5.46
C THR A 43 4.16 1.42 -5.33
N TRP A 44 5.12 0.90 -4.56
CA TRP A 44 6.43 1.52 -4.38
C TRP A 44 7.55 0.55 -4.66
N ARG A 45 8.70 1.08 -5.08
CA ARG A 45 9.92 0.34 -5.35
C ARG A 45 11.05 0.87 -4.49
N GLY A 46 11.69 -0.02 -3.74
CA GLY A 46 12.85 0.27 -2.91
C GLY A 46 14.11 -0.31 -3.53
N ASP A 47 15.18 0.47 -3.54
CA ASP A 47 16.53 -0.02 -3.81
C ASP A 47 17.26 -0.20 -2.49
N LEU A 48 17.31 -1.44 -2.01
CA LEU A 48 17.77 -1.81 -0.67
C LEU A 48 19.22 -2.29 -0.67
N ARG A 49 19.96 -1.95 -1.72
CA ARG A 49 21.38 -2.29 -1.86
C ARG A 49 22.21 -1.45 -0.90
N ASP A 50 23.23 -2.07 -0.31
CA ASP A 50 24.23 -1.30 0.43
C ASP A 50 25.04 -0.45 -0.58
N PRO A 51 25.41 0.79 -0.23
CA PRO A 51 26.21 1.65 -1.09
C PRO A 51 27.46 0.93 -1.62
N GLY A 52 27.67 0.97 -2.95
CA GLY A 52 28.82 0.34 -3.60
C GLY A 52 28.67 -1.15 -3.89
N THR A 53 27.58 -1.81 -3.46
CA THR A 53 27.34 -3.22 -3.78
C THR A 53 26.63 -3.38 -5.13
N LYS A 54 27.02 -4.41 -5.89
CA LYS A 54 26.36 -4.80 -7.15
C LYS A 54 25.23 -5.82 -6.95
N ASN A 55 25.08 -6.35 -5.74
CA ASN A 55 24.07 -7.36 -5.44
C ASN A 55 22.68 -6.77 -5.63
N ARG A 56 21.80 -7.49 -6.31
CA ARG A 56 20.42 -7.02 -6.52
C ARG A 56 19.65 -7.12 -5.20
N ARG A 57 19.12 -6.01 -4.72
CA ARG A 57 18.16 -5.95 -3.60
C ARG A 57 17.07 -4.94 -3.92
N ILE A 58 16.28 -5.25 -4.94
CA ILE A 58 15.13 -4.42 -5.31
C ILE A 58 13.90 -5.03 -4.69
N ASP A 59 13.12 -4.23 -3.99
CA ASP A 59 11.84 -4.61 -3.44
C ASP A 59 10.72 -3.83 -4.12
N VAL A 60 9.60 -4.47 -4.37
CA VAL A 60 8.37 -3.82 -4.84
C VAL A 60 7.28 -4.14 -3.85
N VAL A 61 6.67 -3.11 -3.26
CA VAL A 61 5.60 -3.25 -2.27
C VAL A 61 4.32 -2.65 -2.79
N ARG A 62 3.18 -3.30 -2.53
CA ARG A 62 1.85 -2.82 -2.92
C ARG A 62 0.86 -3.04 -1.79
N TYR A 63 -0.04 -2.09 -1.60
CA TYR A 63 -1.14 -2.21 -0.63
C TYR A 63 -2.47 -2.23 -1.38
N ASP A 64 -3.29 -3.24 -1.10
CA ASP A 64 -4.58 -3.44 -1.73
C ASP A 64 -5.70 -3.58 -0.70
N ARG A 65 -6.83 -2.94 -1.01
CA ARG A 65 -8.10 -3.26 -0.36
C ARG A 65 -8.58 -4.61 -0.90
N THR A 66 -8.98 -5.53 -0.02
CA THR A 66 -9.58 -6.80 -0.42
C THR A 66 -10.80 -7.11 0.45
N LEU A 67 -11.54 -8.16 0.09
CA LEU A 67 -12.70 -8.66 0.86
C LEU A 67 -13.66 -7.53 1.26
N ASN A 68 -14.00 -6.67 0.30
CA ASN A 68 -14.89 -5.53 0.50
C ASN A 68 -14.45 -4.53 1.59
N GLY A 69 -13.15 -4.45 1.87
CA GLY A 69 -12.59 -3.48 2.82
C GLY A 69 -12.45 -4.00 4.24
N GLU A 70 -12.80 -5.25 4.48
CA GLU A 70 -12.58 -5.91 5.77
C GLU A 70 -11.10 -6.26 6.00
N VAL A 71 -10.33 -6.32 4.92
CA VAL A 71 -8.92 -6.72 4.94
C VAL A 71 -8.10 -5.82 4.01
N VAL A 72 -6.87 -5.52 4.43
CA VAL A 72 -5.83 -4.92 3.61
C VAL A 72 -4.76 -5.97 3.34
N ARG A 73 -4.36 -6.13 2.08
CA ARG A 73 -3.22 -6.96 1.69
C ARG A 73 -2.03 -6.05 1.43
N MET A 74 -0.88 -6.36 2.01
CA MET A 74 0.41 -5.79 1.59
C MET A 74 1.22 -6.90 0.91
N LEU A 75 1.55 -6.69 -0.35
CA LEU A 75 2.33 -7.62 -1.15
C LEU A 75 3.75 -7.07 -1.26
N HIS A 76 4.75 -7.94 -1.18
CA HIS A 76 6.13 -7.61 -1.53
C HIS A 76 6.69 -8.58 -2.56
N SER A 77 7.58 -8.09 -3.41
CA SER A 77 8.30 -8.88 -4.40
C SER A 77 9.75 -8.43 -4.46
N MET A 78 10.62 -9.21 -3.83
CA MET A 78 12.06 -8.99 -3.90
C MET A 78 12.63 -9.56 -5.19
N ASN A 79 13.50 -8.79 -5.82
CA ASN A 79 14.33 -9.18 -6.96
C ASN A 79 13.53 -9.82 -8.11
N ASN A 80 12.33 -9.30 -8.41
CA ASN A 80 11.45 -9.82 -9.46
C ASN A 80 10.89 -11.22 -9.15
N GLY A 81 10.57 -11.46 -7.88
CA GLY A 81 9.90 -12.66 -7.39
C GLY A 81 10.81 -13.74 -6.80
N ASP A 82 12.10 -13.47 -6.60
CA ASP A 82 13.01 -14.43 -5.95
C ASP A 82 12.63 -14.66 -4.48
N LEU A 83 12.10 -13.64 -3.82
CA LEU A 83 11.45 -13.77 -2.51
C LEU A 83 10.15 -12.97 -2.54
N GLY A 84 9.03 -13.68 -2.55
CA GLY A 84 7.70 -13.14 -2.48
C GLY A 84 7.14 -13.17 -1.07
N GLY A 85 6.08 -12.42 -0.86
CA GLY A 85 5.28 -12.59 0.32
C GLY A 85 4.19 -11.56 0.46
N GLU A 86 3.36 -11.85 1.44
CA GLU A 86 2.02 -11.31 1.52
C GLU A 86 1.64 -11.18 2.98
N MET A 87 1.29 -9.97 3.37
CA MET A 87 0.76 -9.65 4.66
C MET A 87 -0.74 -9.40 4.54
N VAL A 88 -1.52 -10.20 5.24
CA VAL A 88 -2.96 -10.02 5.42
C VAL A 88 -3.18 -9.25 6.71
N ILE A 89 -3.75 -8.06 6.61
CA ILE A 89 -3.96 -7.13 7.72
C ILE A 89 -5.47 -6.98 7.94
N ARG A 90 -5.93 -7.22 9.16
CA ARG A 90 -7.35 -7.15 9.53
C ARG A 90 -7.54 -6.61 10.94
N PHE A 91 -8.74 -6.16 11.26
CA PHE A 91 -9.12 -5.95 12.64
C PHE A 91 -9.53 -7.29 13.28
N SER A 92 -9.18 -7.48 14.55
CA SER A 92 -9.56 -8.63 15.35
C SER A 92 -10.36 -8.14 16.55
N ASP A 93 -11.66 -8.46 16.58
CA ASP A 93 -12.55 -8.10 17.70
C ASP A 93 -12.10 -8.76 19.01
N GLU A 94 -11.62 -10.00 18.96
CA GLU A 94 -11.13 -10.74 20.11
C GLU A 94 -9.96 -10.03 20.81
N LYS A 95 -9.06 -9.44 20.01
CA LYS A 95 -7.86 -8.75 20.51
C LYS A 95 -8.04 -7.23 20.64
N ASP A 96 -9.16 -6.68 20.17
CA ASP A 96 -9.38 -5.25 19.90
C ASP A 96 -8.15 -4.57 19.26
N ALA A 97 -7.59 -5.22 18.24
CA ALA A 97 -6.34 -4.80 17.62
C ALA A 97 -6.36 -5.03 16.11
N VAL A 98 -5.54 -4.26 15.39
CA VAL A 98 -5.21 -4.58 13.99
C VAL A 98 -4.11 -5.62 14.04
N GLU A 99 -4.41 -6.83 13.57
CA GLU A 99 -3.44 -7.90 13.48
C GLU A 99 -3.02 -8.14 12.04
N TYR A 100 -1.86 -8.76 11.87
CA TYR A 100 -1.41 -9.22 10.58
C TYR A 100 -0.87 -10.63 10.63
N HIS A 101 -1.01 -11.31 9.49
CA HIS A 101 -0.33 -12.56 9.19
C HIS A 101 0.48 -12.36 7.93
N TYR A 102 1.75 -12.70 7.98
CA TYR A 102 2.71 -12.50 6.92
C TYR A 102 3.27 -13.83 6.46
N PHE A 103 3.11 -14.12 5.18
CA PHE A 103 3.52 -15.36 4.55
C PHE A 103 4.60 -15.06 3.52
N THR A 104 5.57 -15.96 3.37
CA THR A 104 6.65 -15.79 2.39
C THR A 104 6.78 -17.00 1.48
N SER A 105 7.31 -16.79 0.27
CA SER A 105 7.65 -17.89 -0.64
C SER A 105 8.81 -18.75 -0.14
N ALA A 106 9.53 -18.31 0.90
CA ALA A 106 10.56 -19.10 1.58
C ALA A 106 9.98 -20.08 2.62
N GLY A 107 8.66 -20.15 2.77
CA GLY A 107 7.98 -21.16 3.59
C GLY A 107 7.87 -20.84 5.08
N PHE A 108 8.31 -19.65 5.51
CA PHE A 108 8.09 -19.18 6.88
C PHE A 108 6.93 -18.19 6.94
N TYR A 109 6.30 -18.12 8.11
CA TYR A 109 5.26 -17.14 8.40
C TYR A 109 5.56 -16.38 9.69
N VAL A 110 4.95 -15.21 9.83
CA VAL A 110 5.05 -14.33 11.00
C VAL A 110 3.68 -13.77 11.29
N GLN A 111 3.32 -13.62 12.56
CA GLN A 111 2.11 -12.92 12.97
C GLN A 111 2.42 -11.84 13.98
N GLY A 112 1.63 -10.78 13.97
CA GLY A 112 1.87 -9.65 14.85
C GLY A 112 0.74 -8.66 14.92
N ILE A 113 1.01 -7.56 15.61
CA ILE A 113 0.06 -6.47 15.82
C ILE A 113 0.56 -5.22 15.12
N MET A 114 -0.38 -4.49 14.53
CA MET A 114 -0.17 -3.21 13.92
C MET A 114 -0.81 -2.11 14.77
N THR A 115 -0.02 -1.12 15.13
CA THR A 115 -0.50 0.09 15.81
C THR A 115 -0.20 1.33 14.99
N PHE A 116 -0.88 2.44 15.30
CA PHE A 116 -0.72 3.70 14.58
C PHE A 116 -0.38 4.82 15.56
N ARG A 117 0.75 5.49 15.35
CA ARG A 117 1.21 6.58 16.22
C ARG A 117 1.92 7.66 15.41
N GLY A 118 1.50 8.92 15.59
CA GLY A 118 2.16 10.07 14.95
C GLY A 118 2.24 9.97 13.42
N GLY A 119 1.20 9.43 12.77
CA GLY A 119 1.18 9.22 11.31
C GLY A 119 1.98 8.02 10.81
N ARG A 120 2.60 7.25 11.71
CA ARG A 120 3.31 6.00 11.38
C ARG A 120 2.44 4.79 11.64
N MET A 121 2.53 3.81 10.75
CA MET A 121 2.11 2.44 11.03
C MET A 121 3.30 1.71 11.67
N ILE A 122 3.04 0.95 12.73
CA ILE A 122 4.06 0.22 13.48
C ILE A 122 3.61 -1.23 13.53
N ALA A 123 4.28 -2.09 12.78
CA ALA A 123 4.07 -3.54 12.78
C ALA A 123 5.10 -4.18 13.71
N GLU A 124 4.66 -4.97 14.68
CA GLU A 124 5.52 -5.68 15.62
C GLU A 124 5.13 -7.15 15.68
N ASP A 125 6.13 -8.01 15.45
CA ASP A 125 5.93 -9.46 15.45
C ASP A 125 5.64 -9.93 16.88
N GLN A 126 4.65 -10.81 17.03
CA GLN A 126 4.36 -11.53 18.27
C GLN A 126 4.88 -12.96 18.22
N ASP A 127 4.85 -13.57 17.05
CA ASP A 127 5.40 -14.90 16.79
C ASP A 127 6.08 -14.88 15.41
N ALA A 128 7.35 -15.23 15.40
CA ALA A 128 8.22 -15.18 14.23
C ALA A 128 8.80 -16.57 13.86
N GLU A 129 8.23 -17.67 14.36
CA GLU A 129 8.59 -19.04 13.97
C GLU A 129 10.10 -19.33 14.11
N GLY A 130 10.68 -18.96 15.26
CA GLY A 130 12.13 -19.12 15.53
C GLY A 130 13.04 -18.12 14.80
N ARG A 131 12.47 -17.17 14.05
CA ARG A 131 13.19 -16.05 13.45
C ARG A 131 13.28 -14.87 14.42
N PRO A 132 14.18 -13.90 14.17
CA PRO A 132 14.22 -12.70 14.99
C PRO A 132 12.92 -11.91 14.90
N VAL A 133 12.41 -11.48 16.06
CA VAL A 133 11.26 -10.57 16.16
C VAL A 133 11.63 -9.21 15.60
N LEU A 134 10.79 -8.68 14.72
CA LEU A 134 10.96 -7.38 14.10
C LEU A 134 9.92 -6.38 14.58
N ARG A 135 10.34 -5.10 14.61
CA ARG A 135 9.45 -3.94 14.67
C ARG A 135 9.73 -3.07 13.46
N THR A 136 8.73 -2.88 12.62
CA THR A 136 8.82 -2.07 11.41
C THR A 136 7.88 -0.86 11.52
N GLU A 137 8.45 0.34 11.48
CA GLU A 137 7.70 1.58 11.36
C GLU A 137 7.67 2.00 9.88
N ARG A 138 6.49 2.33 9.36
CA ARG A 138 6.37 2.91 8.02
C ARG A 138 5.52 4.17 8.02
N TRP A 139 5.87 5.11 7.14
CA TRP A 139 5.08 6.32 6.92
C TRP A 139 5.35 6.91 5.53
N ARG A 140 4.42 7.73 5.06
CA ARG A 140 4.62 8.49 3.82
C ARG A 140 5.41 9.77 4.09
N LYS A 141 6.36 10.07 3.21
CA LYS A 141 7.08 11.35 3.13
C LYS A 141 6.89 11.91 1.72
N GLY A 142 5.84 12.71 1.55
CA GLY A 142 5.32 13.02 0.22
C GLY A 142 4.77 11.75 -0.44
N ASP A 143 5.24 11.45 -1.65
CA ASP A 143 4.85 10.23 -2.36
C ASP A 143 5.74 9.03 -2.02
N ALA A 144 6.90 9.26 -1.41
CA ALA A 144 7.77 8.18 -0.96
C ALA A 144 7.19 7.46 0.27
N LEU A 145 7.50 6.18 0.39
CA LEU A 145 7.27 5.37 1.57
C LEU A 145 8.60 5.18 2.29
N VAL A 146 8.67 5.58 3.56
CA VAL A 146 9.82 5.31 4.43
C VAL A 146 9.50 4.12 5.30
N SER A 147 10.46 3.21 5.45
CA SER A 147 10.38 2.02 6.30
C SER A 147 11.61 1.97 7.19
N VAL A 148 11.42 1.83 8.50
CA VAL A 148 12.49 1.64 9.47
C VAL A 148 12.24 0.34 10.23
N THR A 149 13.11 -0.63 10.06
CA THR A 149 13.00 -1.94 10.71
C THR A 149 14.07 -2.08 11.79
N ARG A 150 13.64 -2.49 12.98
CA ARG A 150 14.49 -2.91 14.10
C ARG A 150 14.28 -4.38 14.37
N MET A 151 15.32 -5.03 14.86
CA MET A 151 15.28 -6.43 15.25
C MET A 151 15.50 -6.52 16.75
N TYR A 152 14.80 -7.42 17.42
CA TYR A 152 15.05 -7.70 18.82
C TYR A 152 16.15 -8.77 18.94
N ARG A 153 17.25 -8.43 19.62
CA ARG A 153 18.37 -9.34 19.88
C ARG A 153 18.92 -9.10 21.28
N GLU A 154 19.22 -10.18 22.00
CA GLU A 154 19.95 -10.12 23.28
C GLU A 154 19.29 -9.21 24.33
N GLY A 155 17.96 -9.12 24.34
CA GLY A 155 17.22 -8.28 25.29
C GLY A 155 17.04 -6.82 24.86
N GLU A 156 17.57 -6.43 23.70
CA GLU A 156 17.54 -5.05 23.23
C GLU A 156 17.09 -4.95 21.77
N TRP A 157 16.58 -3.76 21.40
CA TRP A 157 16.27 -3.45 20.01
C TRP A 157 17.52 -2.93 19.31
N THR A 158 17.84 -3.51 18.14
CA THR A 158 18.94 -2.99 17.31
C THR A 158 18.67 -1.56 16.86
N ARG A 159 19.73 -0.89 16.40
CA ARG A 159 19.57 0.31 15.56
C ARG A 159 18.66 -0.03 14.37
N GLY A 160 17.78 0.91 14.04
CA GLY A 160 16.88 0.77 12.90
C GLY A 160 17.62 0.90 11.57
N THR A 161 17.27 0.02 10.63
CA THR A 161 17.68 0.12 9.22
C THR A 161 16.60 0.87 8.47
N GLU A 162 16.95 2.03 7.92
CA GLU A 162 16.05 2.84 7.10
C GLU A 162 16.10 2.41 5.64
N GLN A 163 14.93 2.38 5.01
CA GLN A 163 14.72 2.09 3.61
C GLN A 163 13.73 3.11 3.05
N ILE A 164 14.03 3.64 1.87
CA ILE A 164 13.17 4.59 1.17
C ILE A 164 12.69 3.92 -0.11
N TYR A 165 11.39 3.98 -0.33
CA TYR A 165 10.74 3.46 -1.51
C TYR A 165 10.11 4.61 -2.29
N GLU A 166 10.33 4.61 -3.58
CA GLU A 166 9.78 5.60 -4.52
C GLU A 166 8.49 5.08 -5.15
N PRO A 167 7.54 5.96 -5.51
CA PRO A 167 6.35 5.56 -6.26
C PRO A 167 6.72 4.80 -7.54
N ALA A 168 6.03 3.70 -7.78
CA ALA A 168 6.26 2.86 -8.95
C ALA A 168 4.93 2.24 -9.44
N PRO A 169 3.99 3.06 -9.95
CA PRO A 169 2.64 2.61 -10.31
C PRO A 169 2.61 1.53 -11.40
N ASP A 170 3.64 1.49 -12.26
CA ASP A 170 3.75 0.54 -13.37
C ASP A 170 4.45 -0.78 -12.97
N GLU A 171 5.05 -0.84 -11.79
CA GLU A 171 5.70 -2.06 -11.29
C GLU A 171 4.65 -3.10 -10.91
N LYS A 172 4.97 -4.37 -11.18
CA LYS A 172 4.07 -5.49 -10.91
C LYS A 172 4.64 -6.39 -9.83
N ILE A 173 3.78 -6.77 -8.89
CA ILE A 173 4.09 -7.86 -7.95
C ILE A 173 4.21 -9.17 -8.74
N ARG A 174 5.31 -9.89 -8.52
CA ARG A 174 5.61 -11.16 -9.17
C ARG A 174 6.13 -12.16 -8.15
N TYR A 175 5.76 -13.42 -8.32
CA TYR A 175 6.27 -14.56 -7.57
C TYR A 175 6.77 -15.60 -8.58
N ARG A 176 7.85 -16.29 -8.25
CA ARG A 176 8.46 -17.34 -9.09
C ARG A 176 8.24 -18.70 -8.49
#